data_AF-A0A6P0W0Q6-F1
#
_entry.id   AF-A0A6P0W0Q6-F1
#
_cell.length_a   1.000
_cell.length_b   1.000
_cell.length_c   1.000
_cell.angle_alpha   90.00
_cell.angle_beta   90.00
_cell.angle_gamma   90.00
#
_symmetry.space_group_name_H-M   'P 1'
#
loop_
_entity.id
_entity.type
_entity.pdbx_description
1 polymer ?
#
loop_
_entity_poly.entity_id
_entity_poly.type
_entity_poly.pdbx_seq_one_letter_code
_entity_poly.pdbx_strand_id
1 'polypeptide(L)'
;MNHQNLNRLVPLAKLFGKLGVIGFGGPAAHIAMMEDEVVKRRRWLTQEHFLDLIGATNLIPGPNSTEMAIHVGYSYGGLPGLIIAGVCFILPAVLITAGFAWIYEQFGTLPQVTPLIYGIKPAVLAVIFAAVWRLGKKAVKNRKLLVIGLGVATLLIFGLNEVIALLIGGSLGMIWLCTTDQDNPPSAKLTTILTATLTTGSVLKASATTAATLATVPLWQLGWFFLKVGSVLFGSGYVLVAFLEGGLVQEHGWLTQQQLLDAIAIGQFTPGPVLSTSTFIGYLIAGFPGALVATIAIFLPSFFFVAALNPLIPRSPSKLVGLPRRQAPWQKQIGSTAKCWPLWQTR
;
A
#
# COMPACT_ATOMS: atom_id res chain seq x y z
N MET A 1 18.48 -24.58 12.92
CA MET A 1 17.91 -23.40 13.62
C MET A 1 18.04 -23.62 15.12
N ASN A 2 18.65 -22.69 15.89
CA ASN A 2 18.80 -22.84 17.34
C ASN A 2 17.44 -22.80 18.06
N HIS A 3 17.27 -23.61 19.11
CA HIS A 3 16.04 -23.67 19.94
C HIS A 3 15.57 -22.29 20.43
N GLN A 4 16.49 -21.36 20.71
CA GLN A 4 16.14 -19.99 21.11
C GLN A 4 15.44 -19.17 20.03
N ASN A 5 15.65 -19.47 18.75
CA ASN A 5 14.93 -18.80 17.66
C ASN A 5 13.48 -19.28 17.61
N LEU A 6 13.24 -20.60 17.70
CA LEU A 6 11.88 -21.17 17.72
C LEU A 6 11.02 -20.59 18.86
N ASN A 7 11.60 -20.41 20.05
CA ASN A 7 10.93 -19.79 21.19
C ASN A 7 10.48 -18.34 20.95
N ARG A 8 11.09 -17.63 19.98
CA ARG A 8 10.70 -16.24 19.61
C ARG A 8 9.69 -16.19 18.47
N LEU A 9 9.73 -17.16 17.56
CA LEU A 9 8.87 -17.17 16.37
C LEU A 9 7.44 -17.58 16.70
N VAL A 10 7.23 -18.48 17.67
CA VAL A 10 5.87 -18.90 18.07
C VAL A 10 5.06 -17.75 18.67
N PRO A 11 5.58 -16.93 19.61
CA PRO A 11 4.89 -15.74 20.08
C PRO A 11 4.56 -14.73 18.96
N LEU A 12 5.49 -14.53 18.01
CA LEU A 12 5.25 -13.67 16.84
C LEU A 12 4.10 -14.20 15.99
N ALA A 13 4.13 -15.48 15.63
CA ALA A 13 3.08 -16.12 14.84
C ALA A 13 1.70 -16.00 15.52
N LYS A 14 1.63 -16.27 16.83
CA LYS A 14 0.39 -16.13 17.60
C LYS A 14 -0.12 -14.69 17.65
N LEU A 15 0.77 -13.72 17.87
CA LEU A 15 0.39 -12.31 17.93
C LEU A 15 -0.13 -11.84 16.57
N PHE A 16 0.65 -12.02 15.50
CA PHE A 16 0.29 -11.51 14.18
C PHE A 16 -0.86 -12.29 13.55
N GLY A 17 -0.98 -13.59 13.82
CA GLY A 17 -2.16 -14.37 13.49
C GLY A 17 -3.42 -13.84 14.19
N LYS A 18 -3.34 -13.55 15.50
CA LYS A 18 -4.44 -12.91 16.24
C LYS A 18 -4.79 -11.56 15.64
N LEU A 19 -3.80 -10.69 15.41
CA LEU A 19 -4.02 -9.35 14.83
C LEU A 19 -4.56 -9.40 13.41
N GLY A 20 -4.21 -10.40 12.60
CA GLY A 20 -4.79 -10.62 11.28
C GLY A 20 -6.26 -11.02 11.32
N VAL A 21 -6.71 -11.71 12.37
CA VAL A 21 -8.11 -12.12 12.55
C VAL A 21 -8.98 -11.02 13.18
N ILE A 22 -8.43 -10.21 14.08
CA ILE A 22 -9.21 -9.20 14.83
C ILE A 22 -8.97 -7.76 14.37
N GLY A 23 -7.99 -7.53 13.50
CA GLY A 23 -7.56 -6.21 13.07
C GLY A 23 -8.54 -5.58 12.09
N PHE A 24 -9.57 -4.94 12.60
CA PHE A 24 -10.45 -4.06 11.82
C PHE A 24 -10.06 -2.59 11.97
N GLY A 25 -10.46 -1.75 11.02
CA GLY A 25 -10.27 -0.28 11.11
C GLY A 25 -9.10 0.29 10.30
N GLY A 26 -8.44 -0.53 9.48
CA GLY A 26 -7.39 -0.09 8.56
C GLY A 26 -6.05 0.25 9.24
N PRO A 27 -5.12 0.90 8.52
CA PRO A 27 -3.73 0.99 8.96
C PRO A 27 -3.53 1.66 10.32
N ALA A 28 -4.27 2.73 10.61
CA ALA A 28 -4.14 3.43 11.90
C ALA A 28 -4.57 2.56 13.08
N ALA A 29 -5.67 1.81 12.93
CA ALA A 29 -6.14 0.89 13.95
C ALA A 29 -5.16 -0.27 14.14
N HIS A 30 -4.64 -0.84 13.05
CA HIS A 30 -3.63 -1.90 13.11
C HIS A 30 -2.36 -1.43 13.82
N ILE A 31 -1.85 -0.25 13.48
CA ILE A 31 -0.66 0.32 14.12
C ILE A 31 -0.89 0.55 15.61
N ALA A 32 -2.05 1.09 16.00
CA ALA A 32 -2.41 1.26 17.41
C ALA A 32 -2.51 -0.08 18.17
N MET A 33 -3.10 -1.11 17.55
CA MET A 33 -3.15 -2.46 18.13
C MET A 33 -1.75 -3.08 18.28
N MET A 34 -0.87 -2.86 17.29
CA MET A 34 0.52 -3.30 17.35
C MET A 34 1.29 -2.57 18.44
N GLU A 35 1.11 -1.25 18.60
CA GLU A 35 1.70 -0.47 19.68
C GLU A 35 1.29 -1.01 21.05
N ASP A 36 -0.01 -1.25 21.27
CA ASP A 36 -0.52 -1.80 22.54
C ASP A 36 0.09 -3.17 22.86
N GLU A 37 0.13 -4.09 21.89
CA GLU A 37 0.66 -5.43 22.12
C GLU A 37 2.19 -5.45 22.23
N VAL A 38 2.91 -4.78 21.33
CA VAL A 38 4.36 -4.90 21.16
C VAL A 38 5.12 -3.96 22.10
N VAL A 39 4.60 -2.76 22.37
CA VAL A 39 5.25 -1.78 23.25
C VAL A 39 4.71 -1.88 24.67
N LYS A 40 3.39 -1.78 24.86
CA LYS A 40 2.80 -1.66 26.21
C LYS A 40 2.71 -2.99 26.94
N ARG A 41 2.09 -4.00 26.34
CA ARG A 41 1.84 -5.30 26.99
C ARG A 41 3.09 -6.18 27.03
N ARG A 42 3.73 -6.41 25.88
CA ARG A 42 4.84 -7.38 25.76
C ARG A 42 6.22 -6.75 25.92
N ARG A 43 6.33 -5.42 25.76
CA ARG A 43 7.59 -4.66 25.86
C ARG A 43 8.71 -5.25 24.99
N TRP A 44 8.34 -5.69 23.79
CA TRP A 44 9.28 -6.20 22.78
C TRP A 44 10.06 -5.05 22.13
N LEU A 45 9.46 -3.88 22.03
CA LEU A 45 10.04 -2.66 21.50
C LEU A 45 9.85 -1.50 22.48
N THR A 46 10.76 -0.53 22.43
CA THR A 46 10.54 0.76 23.10
C THR A 46 9.66 1.66 22.24
N GLN A 47 9.06 2.68 22.85
CA GLN A 47 8.21 3.63 22.13
C GLN A 47 9.00 4.35 21.02
N GLU A 48 10.24 4.74 21.29
CA GLU A 48 11.09 5.46 20.35
C GLU A 48 11.38 4.59 19.13
N HIS A 49 11.81 3.33 19.35
CA HIS A 49 12.09 2.41 18.25
C HIS A 49 10.81 2.10 17.45
N PHE A 50 9.65 1.98 18.10
CA PHE A 50 8.39 1.79 17.40
C PHE A 50 8.04 2.99 16.50
N LEU A 51 8.28 4.22 16.96
CA LEU A 51 8.11 5.43 16.17
C LEU A 51 9.11 5.51 15.00
N ASP A 52 10.36 5.08 15.20
CA ASP A 52 11.37 4.98 14.14
C ASP A 52 10.90 4.01 13.04
N LEU A 53 10.30 2.87 13.41
CA LEU A 53 9.72 1.91 12.46
C LEU A 53 8.52 2.48 11.69
N ILE A 54 7.66 3.26 12.35
CA ILE A 54 6.57 3.99 11.68
C ILE A 54 7.14 4.97 10.66
N GLY A 55 8.17 5.73 11.06
CA GLY A 55 8.89 6.64 10.18
C GLY A 55 9.43 5.92 8.95
N ALA A 56 10.15 4.82 9.16
CA ALA A 56 10.72 4.00 8.10
C ALA A 56 9.66 3.45 7.13
N THR A 57 8.54 2.97 7.67
CA THR A 57 7.41 2.44 6.88
C THR A 57 6.80 3.53 5.98
N ASN A 58 6.77 4.79 6.40
CA ASN A 58 6.26 5.88 5.57
C ASN A 58 7.23 6.31 4.44
N LEU A 59 8.48 5.83 4.46
CA LEU A 59 9.50 6.15 3.45
C LEU A 59 9.55 5.14 2.30
N ILE A 60 8.98 3.95 2.49
CA ILE A 60 8.96 2.88 1.47
C ILE A 60 7.55 2.71 0.89
N PRO A 61 7.44 2.26 -0.36
CA PRO A 61 6.16 1.90 -0.92
C PRO A 61 5.69 0.57 -0.35
N GLY A 62 4.48 0.59 0.20
CA GLY A 62 3.69 -0.57 0.52
C GLY A 62 2.55 -0.28 1.50
N PRO A 63 1.80 -1.33 1.89
CA PRO A 63 0.79 -1.27 2.95
C PRO A 63 1.42 -1.04 4.33
N ASN A 64 1.25 0.18 4.87
CA ASN A 64 1.86 0.56 6.15
C ASN A 64 1.61 -0.43 7.31
N SER A 65 0.41 -1.00 7.46
CA SER A 65 0.15 -1.93 8.56
C SER A 65 0.88 -3.26 8.40
N THR A 66 0.95 -3.79 7.18
CA THR A 66 1.70 -5.02 6.90
C THR A 66 3.19 -4.77 7.06
N GLU A 67 3.72 -3.65 6.59
CA GLU A 67 5.13 -3.29 6.74
C GLU A 67 5.53 -3.11 8.20
N MET A 68 4.65 -2.51 9.02
CA MET A 68 4.85 -2.45 10.46
C MET A 68 4.92 -3.85 11.09
N ALA A 69 4.04 -4.79 10.69
CA ALA A 69 4.13 -6.17 11.16
C ALA A 69 5.48 -6.83 10.79
N ILE A 70 5.92 -6.62 9.55
CA ILE A 70 7.18 -7.14 9.01
C ILE A 70 8.40 -6.53 9.75
N HIS A 71 8.39 -5.21 10.00
CA HIS A 71 9.44 -4.50 10.75
C HIS A 71 9.53 -4.96 12.21
N VAL A 72 8.39 -5.11 12.89
CA VAL A 72 8.33 -5.64 14.26
C VAL A 72 8.85 -7.09 14.30
N GLY A 73 8.42 -7.91 13.34
CA GLY A 73 8.89 -9.29 13.19
C GLY A 73 10.41 -9.37 13.03
N TYR A 74 10.98 -8.51 12.19
CA TYR A 74 12.43 -8.43 12.02
C TYR A 74 13.14 -7.96 13.30
N SER A 75 12.61 -6.94 13.98
CA SER A 75 13.23 -6.39 15.18
C SER A 75 13.29 -7.41 16.32
N TYR A 76 12.25 -8.26 16.47
CA TYR A 76 12.18 -9.26 17.53
C TYR A 76 12.82 -10.61 17.16
N GLY A 77 12.63 -11.07 15.91
CA GLY A 77 12.99 -12.42 15.45
C GLY A 77 14.00 -12.48 14.30
N GLY A 78 14.56 -11.34 13.86
CA GLY A 78 15.46 -11.26 12.71
C GLY A 78 14.78 -11.64 11.39
N LEU A 79 15.55 -12.07 10.39
CA LEU A 79 15.01 -12.48 9.09
C LEU A 79 13.87 -13.53 9.16
N PRO A 80 13.93 -14.58 10.00
CA PRO A 80 12.81 -15.51 10.13
C PRO A 80 11.57 -14.86 10.77
N GLY A 81 11.77 -13.94 11.72
CA GLY A 81 10.70 -13.20 12.36
C GLY A 81 9.96 -12.27 11.40
N LEU A 82 10.70 -11.66 10.46
CA LEU A 82 10.16 -10.84 9.37
C LEU A 82 9.13 -11.63 8.56
N ILE A 83 9.53 -12.81 8.06
CA ILE A 83 8.67 -13.65 7.22
C ILE A 83 7.45 -14.13 8.00
N ILE A 84 7.65 -14.66 9.21
CA ILE A 84 6.58 -15.23 10.01
C ILE A 84 5.56 -14.18 10.44
N ALA A 85 6.02 -13.00 10.88
CA ALA A 85 5.11 -11.92 11.26
C ALA A 85 4.25 -11.45 10.07
N GLY A 86 4.88 -11.20 8.91
CA GLY A 86 4.16 -10.78 7.71
C GLY A 86 3.17 -11.84 7.23
N VAL A 87 3.61 -13.09 7.08
CA VAL A 87 2.74 -14.18 6.60
C VAL A 87 1.58 -14.42 7.58
N CYS A 88 1.84 -14.51 8.89
CA CYS A 88 0.76 -14.73 9.86
C CYS A 88 -0.21 -13.54 9.95
N PHE A 89 0.22 -12.32 9.65
CA PHE A 89 -0.67 -11.16 9.59
C PHE A 89 -1.54 -11.16 8.31
N ILE A 90 -0.98 -11.55 7.17
CA ILE A 90 -1.66 -11.55 5.87
C ILE A 90 -2.58 -12.76 5.70
N LEU A 91 -2.14 -13.94 6.14
CA LEU A 91 -2.78 -15.22 5.82
C LEU A 91 -4.26 -15.30 6.24
N PRO A 92 -4.69 -14.86 7.44
CA PRO A 92 -6.10 -14.91 7.81
C PRO A 92 -6.98 -14.11 6.85
N ALA A 93 -6.54 -12.91 6.46
CA ALA A 93 -7.26 -12.05 5.52
C ALA A 93 -7.35 -12.70 4.14
N VAL A 94 -6.28 -13.34 3.67
CA VAL A 94 -6.24 -14.05 2.37
C VAL A 94 -7.19 -15.24 2.38
N LEU A 95 -7.26 -16.00 3.46
CA LEU A 95 -8.17 -17.16 3.55
C LEU A 95 -9.63 -16.72 3.57
N ILE A 96 -9.96 -15.67 4.32
CA ILE A 96 -11.32 -15.13 4.38
C ILE A 96 -11.73 -14.54 3.03
N THR A 97 -10.87 -13.71 2.41
CA THR A 97 -11.15 -13.11 1.10
C THR A 97 -11.25 -14.15 -0.02
N ALA A 98 -10.39 -15.17 -0.02
CA ALA A 98 -10.48 -16.28 -0.97
C ALA A 98 -11.79 -17.06 -0.79
N GLY A 99 -12.24 -17.27 0.46
CA GLY A 99 -13.54 -17.88 0.74
C GLY A 99 -14.70 -17.06 0.16
N PHE A 100 -14.68 -15.74 0.35
CA PHE A 100 -15.68 -14.86 -0.27
C PHE A 100 -15.63 -14.89 -1.80
N ALA A 101 -14.44 -14.97 -2.39
CA ALA A 101 -14.28 -15.06 -3.85
C ALA A 101 -14.86 -16.35 -4.41
N TRP A 102 -14.59 -17.47 -3.75
CA TRP A 102 -15.17 -18.77 -4.10
C TRP A 102 -16.71 -18.76 -4.00
N ILE A 103 -17.26 -18.19 -2.92
CA ILE A 103 -18.73 -18.04 -2.78
C ILE A 103 -19.29 -17.13 -3.88
N TYR A 104 -18.61 -16.03 -4.19
CA TYR A 104 -19.05 -15.07 -5.20
C TYR A 104 -19.14 -15.71 -6.59
N GLU A 105 -18.14 -16.52 -6.99
CA GLU A 105 -18.13 -17.23 -8.28
C GLU A 105 -19.25 -18.28 -8.36
N GLN A 106 -19.47 -19.03 -7.27
CA GLN A 106 -20.42 -20.15 -7.26
C GLN A 106 -21.89 -19.72 -7.15
N PHE A 107 -22.17 -18.65 -6.40
CA PHE A 107 -23.54 -18.23 -6.07
C PHE A 107 -23.95 -16.90 -6.73
N GLY A 108 -23.02 -16.17 -7.36
CA GLY A 108 -23.29 -14.85 -7.95
C GLY A 108 -24.26 -14.84 -9.13
N THR A 109 -24.47 -15.98 -9.78
CA THR A 109 -25.37 -16.12 -10.94
C THR A 109 -26.78 -16.59 -10.57
N LEU A 110 -27.04 -16.92 -9.29
CA LEU A 110 -28.35 -17.38 -8.85
C LEU A 110 -29.37 -16.23 -8.82
N PRO A 111 -30.58 -16.40 -9.40
CA PRO A 111 -31.63 -15.38 -9.41
C PRO A 111 -32.06 -14.90 -8.02
N GLN A 112 -31.88 -15.73 -6.99
CA GLN A 112 -32.18 -15.43 -5.59
C GLN A 112 -31.17 -14.46 -4.96
N VAL A 113 -29.95 -14.35 -5.52
CA VAL A 113 -28.86 -13.48 -5.04
C VAL A 113 -28.87 -12.12 -5.78
N THR A 114 -29.56 -12.03 -6.91
CA THR A 114 -29.71 -10.78 -7.69
C THR A 114 -30.20 -9.56 -6.86
N PRO A 115 -31.17 -9.69 -5.93
CA PRO A 115 -31.57 -8.57 -5.07
C PRO A 115 -30.46 -8.12 -4.11
N LEU A 116 -29.65 -9.06 -3.60
CA LEU A 116 -28.50 -8.76 -2.76
C LEU A 116 -27.43 -7.99 -3.56
N ILE A 117 -27.14 -8.44 -4.78
CA ILE A 117 -26.20 -7.77 -5.69
C ILE A 117 -26.70 -6.35 -6.07
N TYR A 118 -28.01 -6.17 -6.23
CA TYR A 118 -28.60 -4.85 -6.43
C TYR A 118 -28.43 -3.93 -5.20
N GLY A 119 -28.51 -4.49 -3.99
CA GLY A 119 -28.22 -3.79 -2.74
C GLY A 119 -26.75 -3.41 -2.56
N ILE A 120 -25.83 -4.13 -3.22
CA ILE A 120 -24.39 -3.78 -3.20
C ILE A 120 -24.13 -2.49 -4.00
N LYS A 121 -24.85 -2.22 -5.09
CA LYS A 121 -24.66 -1.01 -5.92
C LYS A 121 -24.67 0.31 -5.11
N PRO A 122 -25.68 0.63 -4.28
CA PRO A 122 -25.66 1.84 -3.45
C PRO A 122 -24.59 1.80 -2.36
N ALA A 123 -24.28 0.63 -1.79
CA ALA A 123 -23.20 0.50 -0.79
C ALA A 123 -21.83 0.82 -1.41
N VAL A 124 -21.60 0.30 -2.61
CA VAL A 124 -20.43 0.58 -3.44
C VAL A 124 -20.32 2.08 -3.77
N LEU A 125 -21.41 2.71 -4.21
CA LEU A 125 -21.43 4.15 -4.49
C LEU A 125 -21.08 4.95 -3.22
N ALA A 126 -21.57 4.53 -2.06
CA ALA A 126 -21.23 5.14 -0.78
C ALA A 126 -19.75 4.95 -0.42
N VAL A 127 -19.13 3.81 -0.75
CA VAL A 127 -17.69 3.57 -0.55
C VAL A 127 -16.83 4.44 -1.47
N ILE A 128 -17.16 4.53 -2.76
CA ILE A 128 -16.48 5.44 -3.70
C ILE A 128 -16.62 6.88 -3.20
N PHE A 129 -17.84 7.29 -2.85
CA PHE A 129 -18.10 8.62 -2.33
C PHE A 129 -17.28 8.89 -1.07
N ALA A 130 -17.24 7.95 -0.12
CA ALA A 130 -16.42 8.08 1.10
C ALA A 130 -14.91 8.15 0.77
N ALA A 131 -14.43 7.38 -0.20
CA ALA A 131 -13.05 7.40 -0.66
C ALA A 131 -12.68 8.75 -1.29
N VAL A 132 -13.49 9.22 -2.24
CA VAL A 132 -13.34 10.52 -2.91
C VAL A 132 -13.44 11.65 -1.91
N TRP A 133 -14.42 11.61 -0.99
CA TRP A 133 -14.61 12.63 0.04
C TRP A 133 -13.42 12.73 0.98
N ARG A 134 -12.91 11.58 1.43
CA ARG A 134 -11.77 11.53 2.36
C ARG A 134 -10.46 11.91 1.68
N LEU A 135 -10.25 11.51 0.43
CA LEU A 135 -9.10 11.92 -0.37
C LEU A 135 -9.18 13.40 -0.72
N GLY A 136 -10.36 13.88 -1.12
CA GLY A 136 -10.66 15.27 -1.41
C GLY A 136 -10.39 16.18 -0.22
N LYS A 137 -10.81 15.81 1.00
CA LYS A 137 -10.47 16.56 2.23
C LYS A 137 -8.97 16.66 2.50
N LYS A 138 -8.18 15.66 2.10
CA LYS A 138 -6.72 15.68 2.26
C LYS A 138 -6.02 16.47 1.14
N ALA A 139 -6.53 16.39 -0.08
CA ALA A 139 -6.00 17.07 -1.25
C ALA A 139 -6.33 18.57 -1.25
N VAL A 140 -7.56 18.92 -0.88
CA VAL A 140 -8.05 20.30 -0.87
C VAL A 140 -7.79 20.95 0.47
N LYS A 141 -6.61 21.55 0.61
CA LYS A 141 -6.24 22.31 1.82
C LYS A 141 -6.61 23.79 1.73
N ASN A 142 -6.67 24.35 0.51
CA ASN A 142 -6.88 25.77 0.25
C ASN A 142 -7.89 25.97 -0.86
N ARG A 143 -8.58 27.14 -0.88
CA ARG A 143 -9.54 27.51 -1.93
C ARG A 143 -8.91 27.48 -3.33
N LYS A 144 -7.60 27.76 -3.44
CA LYS A 144 -6.84 27.64 -4.69
C LYS A 144 -6.75 26.19 -5.20
N LEU A 145 -6.39 25.24 -4.32
CA LEU A 145 -6.33 23.82 -4.66
C LEU A 145 -7.71 23.27 -5.07
N LEU A 146 -8.79 23.78 -4.47
CA LEU A 146 -10.16 23.43 -4.86
C LEU A 146 -10.48 23.88 -6.29
N VAL A 147 -10.11 25.11 -6.66
CA VAL A 147 -10.35 25.65 -8.01
C VAL A 147 -9.54 24.88 -9.06
N ILE A 148 -8.26 24.58 -8.78
CA ILE A 148 -7.44 23.77 -9.68
C ILE A 148 -8.05 22.37 -9.84
N GLY A 149 -8.41 21.72 -8.73
CA GLY A 149 -9.02 20.38 -8.73
C GLY A 149 -10.33 20.33 -9.50
N LEU A 150 -11.21 21.32 -9.33
CA LEU A 150 -12.44 21.45 -10.12
C LEU A 150 -12.14 21.68 -11.59
N GLY A 151 -11.18 22.55 -11.94
CA GLY A 151 -10.78 22.78 -13.33
C GLY A 151 -10.32 21.51 -14.03
N VAL A 152 -9.47 20.72 -13.36
CA VAL A 152 -9.03 19.40 -13.87
C VAL A 152 -10.20 18.44 -14.00
N ALA A 153 -11.05 18.32 -12.97
CA ALA A 153 -12.23 17.46 -13.03
C ALA A 153 -13.16 17.82 -14.20
N THR A 154 -13.31 19.12 -14.47
CA THR A 154 -14.12 19.60 -15.59
C THR A 154 -13.48 19.21 -16.93
N LEU A 155 -12.16 19.38 -17.08
CA LEU A 155 -11.42 18.95 -18.28
C LEU A 155 -11.53 17.45 -18.54
N LEU A 156 -11.52 16.62 -17.48
CA LEU A 156 -11.73 15.18 -17.58
C LEU A 156 -13.15 14.84 -18.08
N ILE A 157 -14.17 15.54 -17.59
CA ILE A 157 -15.57 15.34 -18.04
C ILE A 157 -15.71 15.68 -19.53
N PHE A 158 -14.96 16.65 -20.04
CA PHE A 158 -14.91 17.00 -21.46
C PHE A 158 -14.08 16.03 -22.32
N GLY A 159 -13.57 14.94 -21.74
CA GLY A 159 -12.90 13.87 -22.47
C GLY A 159 -11.42 14.13 -22.77
N LEU A 160 -10.76 15.06 -22.06
CA LEU A 160 -9.29 15.14 -22.12
C LEU A 160 -8.64 13.93 -21.44
N ASN A 161 -7.55 13.45 -22.03
CA ASN A 161 -6.72 12.41 -21.43
C ASN A 161 -6.32 12.77 -19.99
N GLU A 162 -6.47 11.80 -19.08
CA GLU A 162 -6.22 11.98 -17.65
C GLU A 162 -4.84 12.53 -17.35
N VAL A 163 -3.82 11.97 -18.03
CA VAL A 163 -2.42 12.41 -17.90
C VAL A 163 -2.24 13.86 -18.32
N ILE A 164 -2.89 14.28 -19.41
CA ILE A 164 -2.80 15.65 -19.92
C ILE A 164 -3.53 16.62 -19.00
N ALA A 165 -4.74 16.27 -18.55
CA ALA A 165 -5.51 17.09 -17.64
C ALA A 165 -4.79 17.26 -16.29
N LEU A 166 -4.17 16.20 -15.75
CA LEU A 166 -3.36 16.26 -14.55
C LEU A 166 -2.07 17.07 -14.75
N LEU A 167 -1.39 16.95 -15.90
CA LEU A 167 -0.22 17.76 -16.22
C LEU A 167 -0.57 19.24 -16.34
N ILE A 168 -1.65 19.58 -17.04
CA ILE A 168 -2.16 20.96 -17.17
C ILE A 168 -2.55 21.50 -15.78
N GLY A 169 -3.31 20.73 -15.01
CA GLY A 169 -3.69 21.12 -13.66
C GLY A 169 -2.51 21.31 -12.72
N GLY A 170 -1.54 20.41 -12.77
CA GLY A 170 -0.33 20.45 -11.97
C GLY A 170 0.57 21.63 -12.36
N SER A 171 0.77 21.89 -13.65
CA SER A 171 1.59 23.00 -14.15
C SER A 171 0.92 24.36 -13.92
N LEU A 172 -0.37 24.52 -14.23
CA LEU A 172 -1.13 25.73 -13.91
C LEU A 172 -1.22 25.95 -12.40
N GLY A 173 -1.41 24.88 -11.63
CA GLY A 173 -1.42 24.92 -10.17
C GLY A 173 -0.08 25.34 -9.59
N MET A 174 1.03 24.82 -10.12
CA MET A 174 2.38 25.23 -9.73
C MET A 174 2.64 26.71 -10.05
N ILE A 175 2.30 27.16 -11.26
CA ILE A 175 2.47 28.57 -11.65
C ILE A 175 1.62 29.49 -10.79
N TRP A 176 0.34 29.15 -10.56
CA TRP A 176 -0.58 30.00 -9.82
C TRP A 176 -0.29 30.03 -8.31
N LEU A 177 0.13 28.90 -7.73
CA LEU A 177 0.53 28.84 -6.31
C LEU A 177 1.88 29.53 -6.09
N CYS A 178 2.87 29.34 -6.97
CA CYS A 178 4.18 30.00 -6.85
C CYS A 178 4.16 31.51 -7.17
N THR A 179 3.19 32.00 -7.94
CA THR A 179 3.05 33.45 -8.21
C THR A 179 2.26 34.19 -7.14
N THR A 180 1.47 33.49 -6.33
CA THR A 180 0.67 34.11 -5.27
C THR A 180 1.28 33.96 -3.86
N ASP A 181 2.22 33.04 -3.65
CA ASP A 181 3.01 32.96 -2.42
C ASP A 181 4.30 33.79 -2.59
N GLN A 182 4.32 34.98 -2.00
CA GLN A 182 5.30 36.04 -2.30
C GLN A 182 6.63 35.88 -1.52
N ASP A 183 6.78 34.81 -0.73
CA ASP A 183 7.89 34.68 0.23
C ASP A 183 9.10 33.87 -0.27
N ASN A 184 9.07 33.22 -1.45
CA ASN A 184 10.26 32.59 -2.04
C ASN A 184 10.15 32.43 -3.57
N PRO A 185 10.76 33.30 -4.39
CA PRO A 185 10.85 33.06 -5.82
C PRO A 185 11.91 31.97 -6.13
N PRO A 186 11.58 30.89 -6.86
CA PRO A 186 12.59 30.00 -7.38
C PRO A 186 13.33 30.65 -8.57
N SER A 187 14.65 30.50 -8.55
CA SER A 187 15.61 31.00 -9.55
C SER A 187 15.18 30.68 -10.98
N ALA A 188 15.26 31.70 -11.85
CA ALA A 188 14.92 31.75 -13.27
C ALA A 188 15.61 30.71 -14.18
N LYS A 189 16.36 29.76 -13.61
CA LYS A 189 17.00 28.66 -14.35
C LYS A 189 16.11 27.43 -14.52
N LEU A 190 15.06 27.25 -13.70
CA LEU A 190 14.19 26.06 -13.77
C LEU A 190 13.06 26.19 -14.81
N THR A 191 12.64 27.41 -15.13
CA THR A 191 11.62 27.73 -16.14
C THR A 191 12.09 27.47 -17.57
N THR A 192 13.39 27.49 -17.83
CA THR A 192 13.95 27.31 -19.19
C THR A 192 14.15 25.83 -19.55
N ILE A 193 14.21 24.92 -18.56
CA ILE A 193 14.44 23.49 -18.80
C ILE A 193 13.13 22.75 -19.15
N LEU A 194 11.97 23.27 -18.75
CA LEU A 194 10.68 22.60 -18.94
C LEU A 194 9.97 22.96 -20.26
N THR A 195 10.40 24.01 -20.96
CA THR A 195 9.94 24.30 -22.33
C THR A 195 10.56 23.37 -23.38
N ALA A 196 11.59 22.60 -23.03
CA ALA A 196 12.34 21.77 -23.97
C ALA A 196 11.81 20.33 -24.15
N THR A 197 10.81 19.90 -23.38
CA THR A 197 10.22 18.55 -23.51
C THR A 197 8.88 18.51 -24.27
N LEU A 198 8.51 19.62 -24.93
CA LEU A 198 7.29 19.72 -25.75
C LEU A 198 7.37 19.08 -27.14
N THR A 199 8.45 18.36 -27.47
CA THR A 199 8.59 17.79 -28.82
C THR A 199 9.13 16.36 -28.80
N THR A 200 8.39 15.40 -28.26
CA THR A 200 8.45 14.02 -28.79
C THR A 200 7.21 13.21 -28.41
N GLY A 201 6.55 12.63 -29.41
CA GLY A 201 5.82 11.38 -29.24
C GLY A 201 4.30 11.47 -29.10
N SER A 202 3.63 11.99 -30.13
CA SER A 202 2.25 11.61 -30.42
C SER A 202 2.14 10.11 -30.66
N VAL A 203 1.55 9.37 -29.72
CA VAL A 203 1.01 8.03 -29.99
C VAL A 203 -0.47 8.04 -29.62
N LEU A 204 -1.29 8.27 -30.63
CA LEU A 204 -2.72 7.99 -30.60
C LEU A 204 -2.90 6.48 -30.40
N LYS A 205 -3.60 6.08 -29.34
CA LYS A 205 -4.31 4.81 -29.31
C LYS A 205 -5.77 5.06 -29.01
N ALA A 206 -6.60 4.69 -29.98
CA ALA A 206 -8.04 4.68 -29.90
C ALA A 206 -8.51 3.71 -28.82
N SER A 207 -9.40 4.17 -27.94
CA SER A 207 -10.13 3.33 -27.00
C SER A 207 -11.14 2.50 -27.78
N ALA A 208 -10.78 1.26 -28.09
CA ALA A 208 -11.73 0.25 -28.53
C ALA A 208 -12.42 -0.34 -27.30
N THR A 209 -13.71 -0.02 -27.12
CA THR A 209 -14.64 -0.84 -26.34
C THR A 209 -14.65 -2.24 -26.93
N THR A 210 -13.82 -3.11 -26.36
CA THR A 210 -13.78 -4.51 -26.73
C THR A 210 -14.62 -5.26 -25.71
N ALA A 211 -15.72 -5.86 -26.18
CA ALA A 211 -16.45 -6.83 -25.39
C ALA A 211 -15.46 -7.89 -24.91
N ALA A 212 -15.40 -8.09 -23.59
CA ALA A 212 -14.51 -9.06 -22.95
C ALA A 212 -14.83 -10.47 -23.48
N THR A 213 -14.09 -10.90 -24.50
CA THR A 213 -13.91 -12.32 -24.76
C THR A 213 -13.08 -12.87 -23.61
N LEU A 214 -13.51 -14.00 -23.04
CA LEU A 214 -12.78 -14.76 -22.02
C LEU A 214 -11.46 -15.27 -22.61
N ALA A 215 -10.51 -14.38 -22.84
CA ALA A 215 -9.11 -14.72 -23.02
C ALA A 215 -8.57 -15.04 -21.63
N THR A 216 -8.10 -16.27 -21.45
CA THR A 216 -7.44 -16.71 -20.22
C THR A 216 -6.24 -15.81 -19.95
N VAL A 217 -6.39 -14.88 -18.99
CA VAL A 217 -5.32 -13.95 -18.62
C VAL A 217 -4.14 -14.78 -18.10
N PRO A 218 -2.95 -14.67 -18.69
CA PRO A 218 -1.82 -15.48 -18.25
C PRO A 218 -1.34 -15.02 -16.88
N LEU A 219 -1.08 -15.98 -15.98
CA LEU A 219 -0.73 -15.71 -14.58
C LEU A 219 0.47 -14.77 -14.40
N TRP A 220 1.45 -14.80 -15.32
CA TRP A 220 2.61 -13.92 -15.26
C TRP A 220 2.22 -12.45 -15.45
N GLN A 221 1.22 -12.15 -16.29
CA GLN A 221 0.77 -10.79 -16.57
C GLN A 221 0.00 -10.24 -15.36
N LEU A 222 -0.83 -11.08 -14.74
CA LEU A 222 -1.51 -10.77 -13.48
C LEU A 222 -0.49 -10.51 -12.36
N GLY A 223 0.51 -11.39 -12.21
CA GLY A 223 1.58 -11.23 -11.24
C GLY A 223 2.39 -9.95 -11.46
N TRP A 224 2.74 -9.63 -12.70
CA TRP A 224 3.47 -8.41 -13.04
C TRP A 224 2.68 -7.14 -12.72
N PHE A 225 1.38 -7.14 -13.00
CA PHE A 225 0.49 -6.04 -12.65
C PHE A 225 0.47 -5.80 -11.14
N PHE A 226 0.20 -6.83 -10.35
CA PHE A 226 0.13 -6.70 -8.89
C PHE A 226 1.49 -6.40 -8.25
N LEU A 227 2.58 -6.89 -8.83
CA LEU A 227 3.94 -6.56 -8.39
C LEU A 227 4.24 -5.07 -8.59
N LYS A 228 3.85 -4.49 -9.73
CA LYS A 228 3.96 -3.05 -9.97
C LYS A 228 3.14 -2.25 -8.97
N VAL A 229 1.88 -2.64 -8.77
CA VAL A 229 1.00 -1.98 -7.80
C VAL A 229 1.62 -2.03 -6.41
N GLY A 230 2.06 -3.20 -5.95
CA GLY A 230 2.72 -3.37 -4.65
C GLY A 230 4.02 -2.58 -4.50
N SER A 231 4.74 -2.33 -5.59
CA SER A 231 6.02 -1.60 -5.59
C SER A 231 5.88 -0.08 -5.64
N VAL A 232 4.70 0.43 -6.04
CA VAL A 232 4.45 1.87 -6.24
C VAL A 232 3.45 2.42 -5.23
N LEU A 233 2.68 1.56 -4.58
CA LEU A 233 1.66 1.96 -3.63
C LEU A 233 2.26 2.60 -2.38
N PHE A 234 2.07 3.90 -2.19
CA PHE A 234 2.36 4.55 -0.92
C PHE A 234 1.08 4.71 -0.08
N GLY A 235 1.07 4.09 1.12
CA GLY A 235 0.04 4.36 2.12
C GLY A 235 -1.18 3.43 2.09
N SER A 236 -2.34 4.00 2.48
CA SER A 236 -3.56 3.21 2.77
C SER A 236 -4.25 2.67 1.51
N GLY A 237 -5.06 1.62 1.68
CA GLY A 237 -5.80 0.91 0.61
C GLY A 237 -6.78 1.72 -0.26
N TYR A 238 -6.82 3.05 -0.13
CA TYR A 238 -7.61 3.94 -0.97
C TYR A 238 -6.86 4.37 -2.23
N VAL A 239 -5.53 4.54 -2.13
CA VAL A 239 -4.68 4.76 -3.31
C VAL A 239 -4.72 3.51 -4.19
N LEU A 240 -4.77 2.34 -3.56
CA LEU A 240 -4.93 1.05 -4.23
C LEU A 240 -6.19 1.04 -5.13
N VAL A 241 -7.33 1.56 -4.66
CA VAL A 241 -8.57 1.61 -5.45
C VAL A 241 -8.36 2.30 -6.80
N ALA A 242 -7.73 3.47 -6.80
CA ALA A 242 -7.49 4.23 -8.03
C ALA A 242 -6.56 3.49 -9.01
N PHE A 243 -5.50 2.85 -8.50
CA PHE A 243 -4.60 2.03 -9.33
C PHE A 243 -5.29 0.80 -9.91
N LEU A 244 -6.14 0.14 -9.13
CA LEU A 244 -6.88 -1.03 -9.57
C LEU A 244 -7.96 -0.67 -10.60
N GLU A 245 -8.64 0.46 -10.45
CA GLU A 245 -9.65 0.93 -11.41
C GLU A 245 -9.04 1.26 -12.78
N GLY A 246 -8.02 2.11 -12.81
CA GLY A 246 -7.34 2.46 -14.07
C GLY A 246 -6.74 1.23 -14.76
N GLY A 247 -6.07 0.36 -14.01
CA GLY A 247 -5.40 -0.81 -14.57
C GLY A 247 -6.33 -1.95 -14.97
N LEU A 248 -7.20 -2.40 -14.07
CA LEU A 248 -8.00 -3.62 -14.26
C LEU A 248 -9.28 -3.39 -15.06
N VAL A 249 -9.86 -2.19 -14.98
CA VAL A 249 -11.14 -1.86 -15.63
C VAL A 249 -10.90 -1.10 -16.93
N GLN A 250 -10.08 -0.04 -16.90
CA GLN A 250 -9.90 0.83 -18.07
C GLN A 250 -8.82 0.33 -19.04
N GLU A 251 -7.63 -0.03 -18.56
CA GLU A 251 -6.50 -0.41 -19.42
C GLU A 251 -6.60 -1.87 -19.91
N HIS A 252 -6.82 -2.81 -18.98
CA HIS A 252 -6.83 -4.23 -19.30
C HIS A 252 -8.22 -4.82 -19.57
N GLY A 253 -9.29 -4.20 -19.05
CA GLY A 253 -10.66 -4.71 -19.19
C GLY A 253 -10.89 -6.10 -18.57
N TRP A 254 -10.06 -6.51 -17.60
CA TRP A 254 -10.16 -7.81 -16.94
C TRP A 254 -11.34 -7.92 -15.98
N LEU A 255 -11.75 -6.79 -15.41
CA LEU A 255 -12.88 -6.73 -14.49
C LEU A 255 -13.88 -5.66 -14.93
N THR A 256 -15.14 -5.93 -14.64
CA THR A 256 -16.17 -4.88 -14.62
C THR A 256 -15.95 -3.95 -13.44
N GLN A 257 -16.41 -2.69 -13.57
CA GLN A 257 -16.36 -1.72 -12.48
C GLN A 257 -17.07 -2.26 -11.23
N GLN A 258 -18.17 -3.00 -11.41
CA GLN A 258 -18.91 -3.64 -10.32
C GLN A 258 -18.07 -4.70 -9.59
N GLN A 259 -17.42 -5.62 -10.31
CA GLN A 259 -16.57 -6.65 -9.68
C GLN A 259 -15.41 -6.06 -8.90
N LEU A 260 -14.80 -4.98 -9.39
CA LEU A 260 -13.74 -4.29 -8.67
C LEU A 260 -14.27 -3.70 -7.35
N LEU A 261 -15.45 -3.09 -7.39
CA LEU A 261 -16.05 -2.45 -6.23
C LEU A 261 -16.51 -3.48 -5.19
N ASP A 262 -17.01 -4.62 -5.64
CA ASP A 262 -17.33 -5.77 -4.79
C ASP A 262 -16.06 -6.30 -4.11
N ALA A 263 -14.95 -6.41 -4.85
CA ALA A 263 -13.66 -6.81 -4.31
C ALA A 263 -13.11 -5.84 -3.25
N ILE A 264 -13.28 -4.53 -3.48
CA ILE A 264 -12.90 -3.49 -2.51
C ILE A 264 -13.78 -3.56 -1.27
N ALA A 265 -15.09 -3.71 -1.45
CA ALA A 265 -16.03 -3.84 -0.34
C ALA A 265 -15.67 -5.05 0.54
N ILE A 266 -15.41 -6.20 -0.07
CA ILE A 266 -15.02 -7.44 0.63
C ILE A 266 -13.69 -7.28 1.35
N GLY A 267 -12.66 -6.69 0.71
CA GLY A 267 -11.37 -6.47 1.37
C GLY A 267 -11.42 -5.46 2.51
N GLN A 268 -12.32 -4.48 2.44
CA GLN A 268 -12.58 -3.54 3.55
C GLN A 268 -13.39 -4.16 4.69
N PHE A 269 -14.24 -5.15 4.39
CA PHE A 269 -15.00 -5.92 5.38
C PHE A 269 -14.19 -7.05 6.02
N THR A 270 -13.06 -7.43 5.43
CA THR A 270 -12.22 -8.51 5.92
C THR A 270 -11.21 -7.99 6.95
N PRO A 271 -11.04 -8.64 8.11
CA PRO A 271 -10.01 -8.26 9.06
C PRO A 271 -8.61 -8.43 8.46
N GLY A 272 -7.68 -7.57 8.89
CA GLY A 272 -6.31 -7.56 8.41
C GLY A 272 -6.08 -6.58 7.26
N PRO A 273 -5.06 -6.81 6.41
CA PRO A 273 -4.66 -5.84 5.41
C PRO A 273 -5.66 -5.77 4.26
N VAL A 274 -6.11 -4.54 3.97
CA VAL A 274 -7.03 -4.21 2.85
C VAL A 274 -6.53 -4.73 1.50
N LEU A 275 -5.21 -4.83 1.33
CA LEU A 275 -4.61 -5.37 0.11
C LEU A 275 -5.00 -6.82 -0.18
N SER A 276 -5.62 -7.56 0.77
CA SER A 276 -6.27 -8.85 0.52
C SER A 276 -7.36 -8.78 -0.57
N THR A 277 -7.86 -7.59 -0.93
CA THR A 277 -8.65 -7.37 -2.14
C THR A 277 -7.97 -7.95 -3.40
N SER A 278 -6.64 -7.96 -3.49
CA SER A 278 -5.92 -8.57 -4.61
C SER A 278 -6.16 -10.07 -4.72
N THR A 279 -6.35 -10.77 -3.60
CA THR A 279 -6.66 -12.20 -3.55
C THR A 279 -8.00 -12.46 -4.22
N PHE A 280 -9.01 -11.68 -3.87
CA PHE A 280 -10.34 -11.78 -4.46
C PHE A 280 -10.31 -11.47 -5.97
N ILE A 281 -9.64 -10.39 -6.36
CA ILE A 281 -9.47 -10.01 -7.77
C ILE A 281 -8.74 -11.11 -8.56
N GLY A 282 -7.63 -11.61 -8.04
CA GLY A 282 -6.88 -12.69 -8.67
C GLY A 282 -7.71 -13.96 -8.83
N TYR A 283 -8.55 -14.25 -7.83
CA TYR A 283 -9.50 -15.36 -7.89
C TYR A 283 -10.53 -15.17 -9.01
N LEU A 284 -11.12 -13.99 -9.16
CA LEU A 284 -12.07 -13.71 -10.25
C LEU A 284 -11.45 -13.82 -11.65
N ILE A 285 -10.16 -13.48 -11.80
CA ILE A 285 -9.50 -13.44 -13.10
C ILE A 285 -9.00 -14.82 -13.53
N ALA A 286 -8.40 -15.59 -12.61
CA ALA A 286 -7.72 -16.85 -12.94
C ALA A 286 -7.90 -17.94 -11.86
N GLY A 287 -8.97 -17.87 -11.07
CA GLY A 287 -9.29 -18.84 -10.03
C GLY A 287 -8.24 -18.90 -8.92
N PHE A 288 -8.15 -20.05 -8.25
CA PHE A 288 -7.21 -20.25 -7.15
C PHE A 288 -5.74 -19.91 -7.47
N PRO A 289 -5.17 -20.29 -8.64
CA PRO A 289 -3.82 -19.86 -9.02
C PRO A 289 -3.68 -18.34 -9.14
N GLY A 290 -4.69 -17.66 -9.70
CA GLY A 290 -4.72 -16.20 -9.79
C GLY A 290 -4.72 -15.54 -8.41
N ALA A 291 -5.50 -16.07 -7.47
CA ALA A 291 -5.55 -15.59 -6.10
C ALA A 291 -4.18 -15.64 -5.41
N LEU A 292 -3.46 -16.77 -5.54
CA LEU A 292 -2.12 -16.93 -4.97
C LEU A 292 -1.12 -15.97 -5.62
N VAL A 293 -1.10 -15.91 -6.95
CA VAL A 293 -0.15 -15.06 -7.69
C VAL A 293 -0.37 -13.59 -7.39
N ALA A 294 -1.62 -13.12 -7.41
CA ALA A 294 -1.95 -11.73 -7.09
C ALA A 294 -1.56 -11.35 -5.65
N THR A 295 -1.82 -12.25 -4.69
CA THR A 295 -1.47 -12.05 -3.27
C THR A 295 0.04 -11.99 -3.08
N ILE A 296 0.77 -12.96 -3.62
CA ILE A 296 2.23 -12.97 -3.49
C ILE A 296 2.81 -11.73 -4.15
N ALA A 297 2.40 -11.43 -5.39
CA ALA A 297 2.92 -10.31 -6.15
C ALA A 297 2.69 -8.95 -5.47
N ILE A 298 1.52 -8.70 -4.88
CA ILE A 298 1.23 -7.40 -4.27
C ILE A 298 1.99 -7.18 -2.95
N PHE A 299 2.23 -8.24 -2.16
CA PHE A 299 2.87 -8.11 -0.85
C PHE A 299 4.39 -8.32 -0.89
N LEU A 300 4.91 -9.03 -1.89
CA LEU A 300 6.34 -9.33 -2.03
C LEU A 300 7.26 -8.11 -1.96
N PRO A 301 6.94 -6.95 -2.61
CA PRO A 301 7.76 -5.76 -2.53
C PRO A 301 7.98 -5.27 -1.09
N SER A 302 6.95 -5.30 -0.24
CA SER A 302 7.08 -4.90 1.17
C SER A 302 8.05 -5.78 1.96
N PHE A 303 8.04 -7.10 1.74
CA PHE A 303 9.03 -7.99 2.37
C PHE A 303 10.46 -7.61 1.96
N PHE A 304 10.64 -7.27 0.68
CA PHE A 304 11.94 -6.86 0.14
C PHE A 304 12.37 -5.48 0.68
N PHE A 305 11.52 -4.45 0.59
CA PHE A 305 11.85 -3.10 1.03
C PHE A 305 12.12 -3.04 2.54
N VAL A 306 11.31 -3.72 3.35
CA VAL A 306 11.55 -3.78 4.80
C VAL A 306 12.85 -4.51 5.13
N ALA A 307 13.16 -5.61 4.43
CA ALA A 307 14.42 -6.32 4.61
C ALA A 307 15.64 -5.46 4.22
N ALA A 308 15.51 -4.66 3.16
CA ALA A 308 16.54 -3.76 2.68
C ALA A 308 16.73 -2.52 3.58
N LEU A 309 15.64 -1.97 4.12
CA LEU A 309 15.66 -0.75 4.94
C LEU A 309 16.07 -1.01 6.40
N ASN A 310 15.66 -2.13 6.98
CA ASN A 310 15.93 -2.44 8.40
C ASN A 310 17.41 -2.32 8.85
N PRO A 311 18.41 -2.70 8.04
CA PRO A 311 19.82 -2.50 8.39
C PRO A 311 20.22 -1.04 8.58
N LEU A 312 19.50 -0.10 7.95
CA LEU A 312 19.78 1.34 7.99
C LEU A 312 19.08 2.05 9.15
N ILE A 313 18.02 1.47 9.70
CA ILE A 313 17.27 2.05 10.81
C ILE A 313 18.15 2.00 12.06
N PRO A 314 18.48 3.16 12.68
CA PRO A 314 19.24 3.19 13.91
C PRO A 314 18.51 2.36 14.97
N ARG A 315 19.16 1.32 15.48
CA ARG A 315 18.62 0.59 16.62
C ARG A 315 18.86 1.44 17.85
N SER A 316 17.81 2.05 18.38
CA SER A 316 17.91 2.65 19.72
C SER A 316 18.40 1.57 20.68
N PRO A 317 19.42 1.83 21.52
CA PRO A 317 19.92 0.84 22.46
C PRO A 317 18.81 0.51 23.45
N SER A 318 18.04 -0.54 23.16
CA SER A 318 17.03 -1.07 24.05
C SER A 318 17.73 -1.49 25.34
N LYS A 319 17.59 -0.68 26.39
CA LYS A 319 17.96 -1.05 27.76
C LYS A 319 17.13 -2.22 28.29
N LEU A 320 16.19 -2.73 27.50
CA LEU A 320 15.37 -3.87 27.83
C LEU A 320 15.71 -5.06 26.91
N VAL A 321 15.85 -6.20 27.58
CA VAL A 321 16.22 -7.54 27.12
C VAL A 321 17.73 -7.76 26.99
N GLY A 322 18.30 -8.41 28.01
CA GLY A 322 19.66 -8.93 28.06
C GLY A 322 19.92 -9.98 26.99
N LEU A 323 20.23 -9.52 25.77
CA LEU A 323 20.57 -10.35 24.64
C LEU A 323 22.01 -10.11 24.19
N PRO A 324 22.75 -11.18 23.82
CA PRO A 324 24.05 -11.02 23.17
C PRO A 324 23.84 -10.40 21.79
N ARG A 325 24.51 -9.26 21.56
CA ARG A 325 24.53 -8.53 20.28
C ARG A 325 25.02 -9.44 19.15
N ARG A 326 24.13 -9.85 18.24
CA ARG A 326 24.57 -10.32 16.91
C ARG A 326 24.83 -9.10 16.03
N GLN A 327 26.08 -8.63 16.03
CA GLN A 327 26.58 -7.73 15.00
C GLN A 327 26.63 -8.51 13.68
N ALA A 328 26.11 -7.91 12.60
CA ALA A 328 26.31 -8.46 11.26
C ALA A 328 27.82 -8.45 10.94
N PRO A 329 28.37 -9.46 10.23
CA PRO A 329 29.80 -9.53 9.93
C PRO A 329 30.36 -8.25 9.30
N TRP A 330 29.57 -7.59 8.45
CA TRP A 330 29.93 -6.32 7.80
C TRP A 330 30.00 -5.11 8.75
N GLN A 331 29.32 -5.12 9.91
CA GLN A 331 29.42 -4.03 10.89
C GLN A 331 30.74 -4.04 11.67
N LYS A 332 31.45 -5.18 11.75
CA LYS A 332 32.80 -5.23 12.33
C LYS A 332 33.82 -4.47 11.49
N GLN A 333 33.59 -4.33 10.19
CA GLN A 333 34.51 -3.66 9.27
C GLN A 333 34.35 -2.13 9.27
N ILE A 334 33.16 -1.62 9.61
CA ILE A 334 32.88 -0.18 9.67
C ILE A 334 33.23 0.41 11.06
N GLY A 335 33.29 -0.44 12.10
CA GLY A 335 33.55 -0.02 13.47
C GLY A 335 35.00 0.38 13.81
N SER A 336 35.98 0.15 12.92
CA SER A 336 37.38 0.54 13.18
C SER A 336 37.78 1.90 12.59
N THR A 337 36.94 2.52 11.75
CA THR A 337 37.26 3.81 11.09
C THR A 337 36.42 4.99 11.59
N ALA A 338 35.38 4.78 12.39
CA ALA A 338 34.59 5.87 12.98
C ALA A 338 35.16 6.33 14.33
N LYS A 339 36.37 6.89 14.33
CA LYS A 339 36.90 7.70 15.44
C LYS A 339 36.47 9.17 15.23
N CYS A 340 35.74 9.69 16.20
CA CYS A 340 35.55 11.11 16.55
C CYS A 340 34.82 12.02 15.55
N TRP A 341 33.57 12.39 15.89
CA TRP A 341 33.07 13.74 15.65
C TRP A 341 32.51 14.30 16.97
N PRO A 342 33.27 15.12 17.71
CA PRO A 342 32.82 15.70 18.97
C PRO A 342 32.31 17.12 18.71
N LEU A 343 31.10 17.26 18.20
CA LEU A 343 30.40 18.55 18.20
C LEU A 343 28.92 18.27 18.43
N TRP A 344 28.28 19.16 19.21
CA TRP A 344 26.91 19.09 19.75
C TRP A 344 26.76 18.59 21.20
N GLN A 345 27.59 19.13 22.09
CA GLN A 345 27.16 19.52 23.43
C GLN A 345 27.52 21.00 23.62
N THR A 346 26.53 21.89 23.52
CA THR A 346 26.38 23.21 24.18
C THR A 346 25.46 24.14 23.37
N ARG A 347 24.17 24.15 23.73
CA ARG A 347 23.42 25.33 24.21
C ARG A 347 21.96 24.97 24.48
#